data_AF-A0A2V2DAS6-F1
#
_entry.id   AF-A0A2V2DAS6-F1
#
_cell.length_a   1.000
_cell.length_b   1.000
_cell.length_c   1.000
_cell.angle_alpha   90.00
_cell.angle_beta   90.00
_cell.angle_gamma   90.00
#
_symmetry.space_group_name_H-M   'P 1'
#
loop_
_entity.id
_entity.type
_entity.pdbx_description
1 polymer ?
#
loop_
_entity_poly.entity_id
_entity_poly.type
_entity_poly.pdbx_seq_one_letter_code
_entity_poly.pdbx_strand_id
1 'polypeptide(L)'
;MHMNLFLARHAKAREGYPDSTRELSKSGAAALRLLCQRLDAETFSEVSQIWHSPYLRAAKTAEILAEEMNLKVELKTVEGARPDDDPFQMARAIADFTARGGGLMLVSHNPFVEILSGILVGEAPNCRTAFKTSTIAGYRLCEPPSIANPFGLWTLGMLVSPAVLH
;
A
#
# COMPACT_ATOMS: atom_id res chain seq x y z
N MET A 1 -9.34 17.96 3.72
CA MET A 1 -9.08 16.79 4.60
C MET A 1 -8.28 15.78 3.80
N HIS A 2 -7.07 15.46 4.25
CA HIS A 2 -6.09 14.66 3.48
C HIS A 2 -6.23 13.16 3.78
N MET A 3 -5.55 12.31 3.00
CA MET A 3 -5.40 10.87 3.25
C MET A 3 -4.09 10.63 3.99
N ASN A 4 -4.10 9.70 4.94
CA ASN A 4 -2.96 9.46 5.85
C ASN A 4 -2.27 8.11 5.58
N LEU A 5 -2.93 7.21 4.86
CA LEU A 5 -2.42 5.89 4.56
C LEU A 5 -2.72 5.52 3.11
N PHE A 6 -1.74 4.97 2.43
CA PHE A 6 -1.89 4.35 1.13
C PHE A 6 -1.46 2.89 1.19
N LEU A 7 -2.31 1.97 0.74
CA LEU A 7 -1.96 0.57 0.55
C LEU A 7 -1.82 0.30 -0.94
N ALA A 8 -0.70 -0.28 -1.35
CA ALA A 8 -0.44 -0.64 -2.73
C ALA A 8 -0.08 -2.13 -2.84
N ARG A 9 -0.70 -2.81 -3.80
CA ARG A 9 -0.20 -4.13 -4.23
C ARG A 9 0.92 -3.92 -5.24
N HIS A 10 2.00 -4.69 -5.12
CA HIS A 10 3.11 -4.65 -6.07
C HIS A 10 2.64 -4.75 -7.54
N ALA A 11 3.40 -4.14 -8.45
CA ALA A 11 3.15 -4.22 -9.88
C ALA A 11 3.38 -5.63 -10.43
N LYS A 12 2.85 -5.91 -11.62
CA LYS A 12 2.92 -7.24 -12.23
C LYS A 12 4.39 -7.71 -12.32
N ALA A 13 4.66 -8.89 -11.75
CA ALA A 13 5.96 -9.52 -11.75
C ALA A 13 6.03 -10.64 -12.80
N ARG A 14 7.25 -10.95 -13.27
CA ARG A 14 7.50 -12.15 -14.07
C ARG A 14 7.34 -13.40 -13.20
N GLU A 15 7.21 -14.56 -13.83
CA GLU A 15 7.41 -15.83 -13.14
C GLU A 15 8.89 -16.02 -12.80
N GLY A 16 9.20 -16.80 -11.77
CA GLY A 16 10.57 -17.05 -11.36
C GLY A 16 10.70 -17.71 -10.00
N TYR A 17 11.90 -18.21 -9.71
CA TYR A 17 12.28 -18.83 -8.45
C TYR A 17 13.69 -18.33 -8.03
N PRO A 18 13.95 -18.06 -6.74
CA PRO A 18 12.98 -18.05 -5.64
C PRO A 18 11.92 -16.96 -5.80
N ASP A 19 10.73 -17.14 -5.21
CA ASP A 19 9.61 -16.20 -5.38
C ASP A 19 9.98 -14.77 -4.95
N SER A 20 10.75 -14.65 -3.87
CA SER A 20 11.17 -13.36 -3.28
C SER A 20 12.01 -12.49 -4.23
N THR A 21 12.72 -13.09 -5.19
CA THR A 21 13.61 -12.38 -6.13
C THR A 21 12.97 -12.12 -7.49
N ARG A 22 11.68 -12.41 -7.67
CA ARG A 22 10.99 -12.15 -8.92
C ARG A 22 10.98 -10.65 -9.26
N GLU A 23 11.45 -10.33 -10.45
CA GLU A 23 11.43 -8.97 -10.99
C GLU A 23 10.04 -8.55 -11.50
N LEU A 24 9.83 -7.24 -11.61
CA LEU A 24 8.69 -6.68 -12.34
C LEU A 24 8.75 -7.08 -13.82
N SER A 25 7.59 -7.37 -14.42
CA SER A 25 7.51 -7.49 -15.88
C SER A 25 7.63 -6.10 -16.50
N LYS A 26 8.12 -6.01 -17.75
CA LYS A 26 8.20 -4.74 -18.48
C LYS A 26 6.83 -4.06 -18.57
N SER A 27 5.79 -4.86 -18.86
CA SER A 27 4.40 -4.39 -18.91
C SER A 27 3.86 -3.97 -17.54
N GLY A 28 4.24 -4.64 -16.46
CA GLY A 28 3.84 -4.28 -15.10
C GLY A 28 4.40 -2.94 -14.67
N ALA A 29 5.70 -2.74 -14.90
CA ALA A 29 6.35 -1.46 -14.62
C ALA A 29 5.78 -0.33 -15.48
N ALA A 30 5.56 -0.56 -16.78
CA ALA A 30 4.96 0.45 -17.68
C ALA A 30 3.53 0.83 -17.27
N ALA A 31 2.70 -0.15 -16.90
CA ALA A 31 1.33 0.10 -16.45
C ALA A 31 1.30 0.88 -15.12
N LEU A 32 2.23 0.59 -14.20
CA LEU A 32 2.35 1.36 -12.96
C LEU A 32 2.76 2.82 -13.24
N ARG A 33 3.75 3.05 -14.10
CA ARG A 33 4.17 4.42 -14.46
C ARG A 33 3.03 5.21 -15.10
N LEU A 34 2.33 4.61 -16.05
CA LEU A 34 1.19 5.24 -16.70
C LEU A 34 0.06 5.56 -15.70
N LEU A 35 -0.17 4.68 -14.73
CA LEU A 35 -1.10 4.96 -13.64
C LEU A 35 -0.64 6.18 -12.82
N CYS A 36 0.63 6.24 -12.42
CA CYS A 36 1.17 7.36 -11.63
C CYS A 36 1.04 8.69 -12.38
N GLN A 37 1.30 8.72 -13.69
CA GLN A 37 1.15 9.91 -14.53
C GLN A 37 -0.29 10.44 -14.63
N ARG A 38 -1.30 9.61 -14.31
CA ARG A 38 -2.71 10.01 -14.31
C ARG A 38 -3.22 10.40 -12.93
N LEU A 39 -2.44 10.15 -11.89
CA LEU A 39 -2.80 10.51 -10.53
C LEU A 39 -2.28 11.90 -10.20
N ASP A 40 -3.07 12.64 -9.44
CA ASP A 40 -2.66 13.93 -8.92
C ASP A 40 -1.63 13.73 -7.80
N ALA A 41 -0.42 14.24 -8.00
CA ALA A 41 0.68 14.14 -7.03
C ALA A 41 0.33 14.80 -5.69
N GLU A 42 -0.53 15.84 -5.68
CA GLU A 42 -0.97 16.49 -4.43
C GLU A 42 -1.74 15.52 -3.52
N THR A 43 -2.35 14.47 -4.09
CA THR A 43 -3.04 13.41 -3.32
C THR A 43 -2.07 12.72 -2.36
N PHE A 44 -0.80 12.61 -2.72
CA PHE A 44 0.23 11.87 -1.97
C PHE A 44 1.16 12.79 -1.18
N SER A 45 0.90 14.10 -1.14
CA SER A 45 1.76 15.12 -0.52
C SER A 45 2.09 14.88 0.96
N GLU A 46 1.18 14.24 1.70
CA GLU A 46 1.36 13.91 3.13
C GLU A 46 2.18 12.63 3.35
N VAL A 47 2.47 11.85 2.29
CA VAL A 47 3.32 10.66 2.42
C VAL A 47 4.70 11.10 2.85
N SER A 48 5.12 10.63 4.02
CA SER A 48 6.40 10.94 4.66
C SER A 48 7.37 9.76 4.65
N GLN A 49 6.85 8.54 4.48
CA GLN A 49 7.62 7.31 4.30
C GLN A 49 6.89 6.35 3.35
N ILE A 50 7.67 5.55 2.61
CA ILE A 50 7.17 4.40 1.87
C ILE A 50 7.75 3.15 2.51
N TRP A 51 6.90 2.34 3.12
CA TRP A 51 7.26 1.01 3.60
C TRP A 51 7.01 -0.01 2.50
N HIS A 52 7.87 -1.02 2.40
CA HIS A 52 7.67 -2.10 1.45
C HIS A 52 8.12 -3.44 1.99
N SER A 53 7.48 -4.49 1.49
CA SER A 53 7.93 -5.88 1.68
C SER A 53 9.38 -6.08 1.21
N PRO A 54 10.16 -6.98 1.82
CA PRO A 54 11.52 -7.31 1.38
C PRO A 54 11.58 -7.96 -0.01
N TYR A 55 10.45 -8.39 -0.58
CA TYR A 55 10.43 -9.01 -1.91
C TYR A 55 10.75 -8.00 -3.00
N LEU A 56 11.59 -8.40 -3.97
CA LEU A 56 12.13 -7.51 -4.99
C LEU A 56 11.04 -6.76 -5.78
N ARG A 57 9.95 -7.44 -6.14
CA ARG A 57 8.79 -6.84 -6.83
C ARG A 57 8.12 -5.71 -6.04
N ALA A 58 8.07 -5.80 -4.71
CA ALA A 58 7.50 -4.76 -3.86
C ALA A 58 8.46 -3.57 -3.75
N ALA A 59 9.75 -3.84 -3.51
CA ALA A 59 10.80 -2.81 -3.47
C ALA A 59 10.85 -2.01 -4.79
N LYS A 60 10.87 -2.68 -5.95
CA LYS A 60 10.84 -2.02 -7.26
C LYS A 60 9.55 -1.27 -7.55
N THR A 61 8.43 -1.70 -6.98
CA THR A 61 7.17 -0.95 -7.07
C THR A 61 7.24 0.32 -6.25
N ALA A 62 7.79 0.25 -5.03
CA ALA A 62 7.99 1.40 -4.15
C ALA A 62 8.93 2.44 -4.77
N GLU A 63 10.03 2.01 -5.40
CA GLU A 63 10.94 2.88 -6.15
C GLU A 63 10.20 3.66 -7.26
N ILE A 64 9.41 2.97 -8.09
CA ILE A 64 8.64 3.61 -9.18
C ILE A 64 7.61 4.59 -8.63
N LEU A 65 6.90 4.24 -7.56
CA LEU A 65 5.92 5.12 -6.92
C LEU A 65 6.60 6.40 -6.41
N ALA A 66 7.74 6.27 -5.73
CA ALA A 66 8.49 7.42 -5.23
C ALA A 66 8.96 8.34 -6.36
N GLU A 67 9.50 7.75 -7.43
CA GLU A 67 10.01 8.47 -8.60
C GLU A 67 8.89 9.21 -9.35
N GLU A 68 7.85 8.49 -9.78
CA GLU A 68 6.81 9.05 -10.65
C GLU A 68 5.86 10.02 -9.92
N MET A 69 5.68 9.85 -8.60
CA MET A 69 4.89 10.77 -7.77
C MET A 69 5.74 11.89 -7.15
N ASN A 70 7.05 11.97 -7.48
CA ASN A 70 7.99 12.96 -6.94
C ASN A 70 8.03 12.99 -5.40
N LEU A 71 7.94 11.83 -4.75
CA LEU A 71 7.98 11.68 -3.30
C LEU A 71 9.43 11.56 -2.84
N LYS A 72 9.94 12.62 -2.21
CA LYS A 72 11.31 12.67 -1.64
C LYS A 72 11.32 12.12 -0.21
N VAL A 73 10.98 10.85 -0.07
CA VAL A 73 10.77 10.19 1.23
C VAL A 73 11.65 8.96 1.39
N GLU A 74 11.84 8.53 2.64
CA GLU A 74 12.53 7.29 2.94
C GLU A 74 11.75 6.07 2.42
N LEU A 75 12.44 5.21 1.67
CA LEU A 75 12.01 3.87 1.30
C LEU A 75 12.52 2.89 2.35
N LYS A 76 11.61 2.32 3.14
CA LYS A 76 11.95 1.45 4.27
C LYS A 76 11.48 0.02 4.01
N THR A 77 12.42 -0.91 4.00
CA THR A 77 12.10 -2.34 4.03
C THR A 77 11.52 -2.73 5.39
N VAL A 78 10.39 -3.43 5.39
CA VAL A 78 9.74 -3.94 6.62
C VAL A 78 9.47 -5.44 6.50
N GLU A 79 10.01 -6.23 7.44
CA GLU A 79 9.89 -7.69 7.40
C GLU A 79 8.45 -8.19 7.54
N GLY A 80 7.58 -7.50 8.29
CA GLY A 80 6.17 -7.87 8.52
C GLY A 80 5.18 -7.51 7.40
N ALA A 81 5.65 -7.45 6.15
CA ALA A 81 4.84 -7.10 4.98
C ALA A 81 4.94 -8.13 3.84
N ARG A 82 5.40 -9.35 4.11
CA ARG A 82 5.37 -10.48 3.16
C ARG A 82 3.92 -11.00 3.02
N PRO A 83 3.63 -11.81 1.98
CA PRO A 83 2.26 -12.28 1.73
C PRO A 83 1.60 -13.02 2.90
N ASP A 84 2.40 -13.67 3.74
CA ASP A 84 2.03 -14.59 4.82
C ASP A 84 2.23 -14.01 6.23
N ASP A 85 2.71 -12.77 6.35
CA ASP A 85 2.85 -12.10 7.65
C ASP A 85 1.49 -11.67 8.23
N ASP A 86 1.49 -11.38 9.54
CA ASP A 86 0.30 -10.99 10.31
C ASP A 86 -0.15 -9.54 10.01
N PRO A 87 -1.29 -9.32 9.34
CA PRO A 87 -1.77 -7.97 9.04
C PRO A 87 -2.19 -7.17 10.27
N PHE A 88 -2.54 -7.81 11.40
CA PHE A 88 -2.87 -7.10 12.64
C PHE A 88 -1.65 -6.42 13.27
N GLN A 89 -0.48 -7.03 13.16
CA GLN A 89 0.78 -6.39 13.60
C GLN A 89 1.09 -5.17 12.73
N MET A 90 0.89 -5.28 11.42
CA MET A 90 1.06 -4.13 10.52
C MET A 90 0.04 -3.02 10.81
N ALA A 91 -1.23 -3.35 11.06
CA ALA A 91 -2.23 -2.35 11.43
C ALA A 91 -1.83 -1.53 12.67
N ARG A 92 -1.28 -2.21 13.70
CA ARG A 92 -0.72 -1.54 14.89
C ARG A 92 0.47 -0.64 14.54
N ALA A 93 1.41 -1.14 13.74
CA ALA A 93 2.57 -0.36 13.31
C ALA A 93 2.18 0.89 12.51
N ILE A 94 1.17 0.78 11.64
CA ILE A 94 0.60 1.90 10.88
C ILE A 94 -0.04 2.93 11.83
N ALA A 95 -0.83 2.48 12.81
CA ALA A 95 -1.45 3.37 13.78
C ALA A 95 -0.42 4.11 14.63
N ASP A 96 0.60 3.41 15.13
CA ASP A 96 1.69 4.01 15.89
C ASP A 96 2.47 5.05 15.07
N PHE A 97 2.68 4.78 13.77
CA PHE A 97 3.37 5.70 12.87
C PHE A 97 2.54 6.94 12.57
N THR A 98 1.28 6.74 12.17
CA THR A 98 0.40 7.85 11.75
C THR A 98 -0.05 8.72 12.92
N ALA A 99 -0.10 8.20 14.14
CA ALA A 99 -0.30 8.98 15.36
C ALA A 99 0.77 10.07 15.59
N ARG A 100 1.95 9.93 14.98
CA ARG A 100 3.02 10.96 15.01
C ARG A 100 2.85 12.05 13.94
N GLY A 101 1.76 12.03 13.17
CA GLY A 101 1.41 13.06 12.19
C GLY A 101 1.94 12.85 10.78
N GLY A 102 2.62 11.74 10.48
CA GLY A 102 3.12 11.42 9.14
C GLY A 102 2.17 10.55 8.33
N GLY A 103 2.02 10.83 7.03
CA GLY A 103 1.36 9.92 6.10
C GLY A 103 2.27 8.77 5.67
N LEU A 104 1.69 7.62 5.38
CA LEU A 104 2.42 6.38 5.07
C LEU A 104 1.91 5.77 3.78
N MET A 105 2.82 5.25 2.95
CA MET A 105 2.48 4.32 1.88
C MET A 105 3.08 2.94 2.17
N LEU A 106 2.30 1.87 2.07
CA LEU A 106 2.74 0.49 2.23
C LEU A 106 2.59 -0.27 0.91
N VAL A 107 3.70 -0.83 0.41
CA VAL A 107 3.74 -1.68 -0.79
C VAL A 107 3.91 -3.15 -0.41
N SER A 108 2.91 -3.97 -0.67
CA SER A 108 2.90 -5.39 -0.28
C SER A 108 2.17 -6.27 -1.33
N HIS A 109 1.57 -7.38 -0.90
CA HIS A 109 1.09 -8.49 -1.73
C HIS A 109 -0.33 -8.91 -1.32
N ASN A 110 -0.95 -9.74 -2.15
CA ASN A 110 -2.13 -10.50 -1.71
C ASN A 110 -1.68 -11.82 -1.08
N PRO A 111 -2.42 -12.35 -0.09
CA PRO A 111 -3.68 -11.81 0.46
C PRO A 111 -3.50 -10.67 1.48
N PHE A 112 -2.27 -10.41 1.92
CA PHE A 112 -1.93 -9.46 2.98
C PHE A 112 -2.64 -8.09 2.88
N VAL A 113 -2.55 -7.39 1.75
CA VAL A 113 -3.15 -6.04 1.60
C VAL A 113 -4.67 -6.05 1.61
N GLU A 114 -5.31 -7.12 1.12
CA GLU A 114 -6.77 -7.26 1.13
C GLU A 114 -7.26 -7.45 2.57
N ILE A 115 -6.58 -8.31 3.32
CA ILE A 115 -6.89 -8.57 4.74
C ILE A 115 -6.64 -7.31 5.57
N LEU A 116 -5.49 -6.65 5.36
CA LEU A 116 -5.16 -5.40 6.05
C LEU A 116 -6.21 -4.31 5.78
N SER A 117 -6.62 -4.13 4.52
CA SER A 117 -7.69 -3.19 4.17
C SER A 117 -8.97 -3.49 4.95
N GLY A 118 -9.40 -4.76 4.97
CA GLY A 118 -10.61 -5.17 5.67
C GLY A 118 -10.55 -4.93 7.18
N ILE A 119 -9.40 -5.21 7.82
CA ILE A 119 -9.16 -4.91 9.24
C ILE A 119 -9.33 -3.41 9.52
N LEU A 120 -8.72 -2.55 8.70
CA LEU A 120 -8.69 -1.11 8.95
C LEU A 120 -10.06 -0.45 8.80
N VAL A 121 -10.89 -0.93 7.88
CA VAL A 121 -12.24 -0.37 7.64
C VAL A 121 -13.36 -1.10 8.39
N GLY A 122 -13.02 -2.13 9.16
CA GLY A 122 -14.00 -2.93 9.91
C GLY A 122 -14.93 -3.76 9.01
N GLU A 123 -14.41 -4.31 7.91
CA GLU A 123 -15.19 -5.20 7.03
C GLU A 123 -15.71 -6.44 7.79
N ALA A 124 -16.92 -6.88 7.44
CA ALA A 124 -17.48 -8.11 7.98
C ALA A 124 -16.65 -9.33 7.53
N PRO A 125 -16.68 -10.46 8.29
CA PRO A 125 -15.99 -11.68 7.89
C PRO A 125 -16.36 -12.10 6.47
N ASN A 126 -15.35 -12.47 5.66
CA ASN A 126 -15.46 -12.86 4.24
C ASN A 126 -15.80 -11.73 3.24
N CYS A 127 -15.93 -10.48 3.69
CA CYS A 127 -15.86 -9.33 2.80
C CYS A 127 -14.38 -9.03 2.48
N ARG A 128 -14.13 -8.54 1.27
CA ARG A 128 -12.80 -8.04 0.88
C ARG A 128 -12.89 -6.95 -0.17
N THR A 129 -12.06 -5.94 -0.01
CA THR A 129 -11.67 -5.05 -1.11
C THR A 129 -10.63 -5.76 -1.98
N ALA A 130 -10.88 -5.87 -3.30
CA ALA A 130 -10.00 -6.59 -4.22
C ALA A 130 -8.82 -5.74 -4.70
N PHE A 131 -7.62 -6.29 -4.62
CA PHE A 131 -6.39 -5.63 -5.09
C PHE A 131 -5.80 -6.37 -6.28
N LYS A 132 -5.88 -5.76 -7.47
CA LYS A 132 -5.09 -6.20 -8.64
C LYS A 132 -3.66 -5.67 -8.51
N THR A 133 -2.74 -6.20 -9.31
CA THR A 133 -1.36 -5.67 -9.33
C THR A 133 -1.37 -4.19 -9.67
N SER A 134 -0.57 -3.39 -8.96
CA SER A 134 -0.55 -1.92 -9.03
C SER A 134 -1.84 -1.23 -8.55
N THR A 135 -2.78 -1.92 -7.89
CA THR A 135 -3.88 -1.24 -7.21
C THR A 135 -3.34 -0.43 -6.05
N ILE A 136 -3.79 0.83 -5.94
CA ILE A 136 -3.49 1.75 -4.85
C ILE A 136 -4.81 2.14 -4.19
N ALA A 137 -4.89 1.97 -2.87
CA ALA A 137 -6.01 2.37 -2.04
C ALA A 137 -5.54 3.45 -1.06
N GLY A 138 -6.29 4.54 -0.93
CA GLY A 138 -6.00 5.62 -0.01
C GLY A 138 -7.04 5.69 1.10
N TYR A 139 -6.57 5.87 2.33
CA TYR A 139 -7.39 5.80 3.54
C TYR A 139 -7.23 7.05 4.40
N ARG A 140 -8.30 7.38 5.11
CA ARG A 140 -8.33 8.42 6.14
C ARG A 140 -8.67 7.79 7.48
N LEU A 141 -7.94 8.20 8.52
CA LEU A 141 -8.28 7.83 9.90
C LEU A 141 -9.55 8.60 10.31
N CYS A 142 -10.58 7.88 10.71
CA CYS A 142 -11.87 8.43 11.15
C CYS A 142 -12.00 8.40 12.67
N GLU A 143 -11.60 7.30 13.30
CA GLU A 143 -11.59 7.15 14.75
C GLU A 143 -10.16 6.80 15.19
N PRO A 144 -9.56 7.54 16.13
CA PRO A 144 -8.22 7.25 16.57
C PRO A 144 -8.16 5.88 17.30
N PRO A 145 -6.96 5.28 17.41
CA PRO A 145 -6.76 4.07 18.20
C PRO A 145 -7.29 4.20 19.64
N SER A 146 -7.88 3.11 20.13
CA SER A 146 -8.43 2.99 21.49
C SER A 146 -8.14 1.59 22.06
N ILE A 147 -8.51 1.36 23.32
CA ILE A 147 -8.39 0.02 23.93
C ILE A 147 -9.22 -1.02 23.17
N ALA A 148 -10.40 -0.65 22.66
CA ALA A 148 -11.28 -1.55 21.92
C ALA A 148 -10.82 -1.78 20.48
N ASN A 149 -10.18 -0.79 19.86
CA ASN A 149 -9.63 -0.88 18.52
C ASN A 149 -8.21 -0.26 18.48
N PRO A 150 -7.15 -1.06 18.62
CA PRO A 150 -5.79 -0.56 18.79
C PRO A 150 -5.16 0.06 17.54
N PHE A 151 -5.86 0.03 16.40
CA PHE A 151 -5.39 0.63 15.14
C PHE A 151 -6.35 1.69 14.57
N GLY A 152 -7.44 1.99 15.29
CA GLY A 152 -8.44 2.98 14.87
C GLY A 152 -9.33 2.50 13.72
N LEU A 153 -10.34 3.29 13.39
CA LEU A 153 -11.22 3.03 12.26
C LEU A 153 -10.84 3.93 11.09
N TRP A 154 -10.73 3.34 9.90
CA TRP A 154 -10.32 4.03 8.69
C TRP A 154 -11.45 4.02 7.65
N THR A 155 -11.47 5.02 6.79
CA THR A 155 -12.35 5.06 5.61
C THR A 155 -11.53 4.96 4.34
N LEU A 156 -12.00 4.14 3.40
CA LEU A 156 -11.47 4.07 2.04
C LEU A 156 -11.91 5.31 1.26
N GLY A 157 -10.97 6.21 0.95
CA GLY A 157 -11.22 7.45 0.22
C GLY A 157 -10.97 7.34 -1.28
N MET A 158 -10.07 6.44 -1.71
CA MET A 158 -9.81 6.15 -3.11
C MET A 158 -9.41 4.70 -3.31
N LEU A 159 -9.75 4.13 -4.47
CA LEU A 159 -9.25 2.85 -4.94
C LEU A 159 -9.05 2.95 -6.44
N VAL A 160 -7.79 2.88 -6.88
CA VAL A 160 -7.43 3.00 -8.29
C VAL A 160 -6.58 1.81 -8.71
N SER A 161 -6.76 1.37 -9.95
CA SER A 161 -5.96 0.30 -10.54
C SER A 161 -5.66 0.63 -12.00
N PRO A 162 -4.67 -0.02 -12.64
CA PRO A 162 -4.39 0.20 -14.06
C PRO A 162 -5.58 -0.07 -14.99
N ALA A 163 -6.65 -0.73 -14.53
CA ALA A 163 -7.84 -0.96 -15.35
C ALA A 163 -8.56 0.33 -15.77
N VAL A 164 -8.32 1.46 -15.09
CA VAL A 164 -8.89 2.76 -15.47
C VAL A 164 -8.16 3.43 -16.65
N LEU A 165 -7.07 2.83 -17.13
CA LEU A 165 -6.25 3.35 -18.22
C LEU A 165 -6.77 2.94 -19.61
N HIS A 166 -7.93 2.27 -19.67
CA HIS A 166 -8.55 1.73 -20.88
C HIS A 166 -9.94 2.32 -21.10
#